data_AF-A0A8S9ZAJ1-F1
#
_entry.id   AF-A0A8S9ZAJ1-F1
#
_cell.length_a   1.000
_cell.length_b   1.000
_cell.length_c   1.000
_cell.angle_alpha   90.00
_cell.angle_beta   90.00
_cell.angle_gamma   90.00
#
_symmetry.space_group_name_H-M   'P 1'
#
loop_
_entity.id
_entity.type
_entity.pdbx_description
1 polymer ?
#
loop_
_entity_poly.entity_id
_entity_poly.type
_entity_poly.pdbx_seq_one_letter_code
_entity_poly.pdbx_strand_id
1 'polypeptide(L)' 'MNKYRSDPIFAECVRMFTGLAFVPVQHLTHAIQHLNAAILPELGQFIGWFLLNYTGVPLPDGTLTRAKFPVEFWNFY' A
#
# COMPACT_ATOMS: atom_id res chain seq x y z
N MET A 1 -16.95 -22.34 2.09
CA MET A 1 -16.78 -20.88 1.96
C MET A 1 -16.48 -20.32 3.35
N ASN A 2 -15.20 -20.17 3.69
CA ASN A 2 -14.78 -19.66 4.99
C ASN A 2 -14.80 -18.13 4.94
N LYS A 3 -15.92 -17.53 5.39
CA LYS A 3 -16.23 -16.10 5.20
C LYS A 3 -15.21 -15.17 5.88
N TYR A 4 -14.46 -15.69 6.84
CA TYR A 4 -13.39 -14.98 7.54
C TYR A 4 -12.18 -15.89 7.62
N ARG A 5 -11.07 -15.44 7.04
CA ARG A 5 -9.79 -16.15 7.10
C ARG A 5 -9.15 -15.80 8.45
N SER A 6 -9.08 -16.77 9.35
CA SER A 6 -8.42 -16.63 10.67
C SER A 6 -6.90 -16.78 10.58
N ASP A 7 -6.33 -16.56 9.41
CA ASP A 7 -4.91 -16.73 9.13
C ASP A 7 -4.15 -15.55 9.74
N PRO A 8 -3.24 -15.79 10.70
CA PRO A 8 -2.54 -14.72 11.40
C PRO A 8 -1.65 -13.89 10.47
N ILE A 9 -1.06 -14.52 9.44
CA ILE A 9 -0.21 -13.83 8.46
C ILE A 9 -1.06 -12.91 7.60
N PHE A 10 -2.22 -13.38 7.14
CA PHE A 10 -3.17 -12.54 6.42
C PHE A 10 -3.61 -11.33 7.25
N ALA A 11 -3.97 -11.55 8.51
CA ALA A 11 -4.39 -10.48 9.42
C ALA A 11 -3.27 -9.44 9.66
N GLU A 12 -2.03 -9.92 9.78
CA GLU A 12 -0.86 -9.05 9.89
C GLU A 12 -0.62 -8.21 8.62
N CYS A 13 -0.65 -8.82 7.44
CA CYS A 13 -0.50 -8.08 6.18
C CYS A 13 -1.58 -7.00 6.00
N VAL A 14 -2.85 -7.31 6.34
CA VAL A 14 -3.94 -6.32 6.28
C VAL A 14 -3.71 -5.18 7.28
N ARG A 15 -3.17 -5.48 8.48
CA ARG A 15 -2.81 -4.45 9.46
C ARG A 15 -1.69 -3.55 8.94
N MET A 16 -0.66 -4.11 8.31
CA MET A 16 0.41 -3.31 7.71
C MET A 16 -0.13 -2.39 6.59
N PHE A 17 -1.05 -2.89 5.76
CA PHE A 17 -1.66 -2.10 4.69
C PHE A 17 -2.49 -0.92 5.23
N THR A 18 -3.33 -1.18 6.23
CA THR A 18 -4.10 -0.11 6.90
C THR A 18 -3.21 0.87 7.66
N GLY A 19 -2.05 0.42 8.16
CA GLY A 19 -1.05 1.26 8.79
C GLY A 19 -0.43 2.32 7.86
N LEU A 20 -0.48 2.15 6.54
CA LEU A 20 0.05 3.12 5.57
C LEU A 20 -0.59 4.51 5.69
N ALA A 21 -1.84 4.58 6.17
CA ALA A 21 -2.52 5.85 6.40
C ALA A 21 -1.82 6.73 7.46
N PHE A 22 -0.99 6.11 8.30
CA PHE A 22 -0.26 6.77 9.39
C PHE A 22 1.26 6.85 9.13
N VAL A 23 1.70 6.67 7.89
CA VAL A 23 3.09 6.90 7.52
C VAL A 23 3.24 8.36 7.09
N PRO A 24 4.20 9.14 7.64
CA PRO A 24 4.43 10.49 7.14
C PRO A 24 4.66 10.49 5.63
N VAL A 25 4.05 11.45 4.91
CA VAL A 25 3.99 11.44 3.43
C VAL A 25 5.37 11.28 2.79
N GLN A 26 6.41 11.92 3.34
CA GLN A 26 7.79 11.82 2.85
C GLN A 26 8.40 10.41 2.94
N HIS A 27 7.85 9.51 3.77
CA HIS A 27 8.31 8.14 3.94
C HIS A 27 7.37 7.12 3.28
N LEU A 28 6.25 7.56 2.72
CA LEU A 28 5.20 6.68 2.21
C LEU A 28 5.68 5.79 1.06
N THR A 29 6.44 6.34 0.11
CA THR A 29 7.02 5.56 -0.99
C THR A 29 7.90 4.42 -0.49
N HIS A 30 8.77 4.71 0.49
CA HIS A 30 9.66 3.70 1.07
C HIS A 30 8.85 2.63 1.84
N ALA A 31 7.84 3.05 2.61
CA ALA A 31 6.98 2.11 3.33
C ALA A 31 6.24 1.14 2.38
N ILE A 32 5.78 1.61 1.22
CA ILE A 32 5.12 0.76 0.22
C ILE A 32 6.11 -0.25 -0.38
N GLN A 33 7.35 0.16 -0.65
CA GLN A 33 8.37 -0.75 -1.19
C GLN A 33 8.66 -1.89 -0.20
N HIS A 34 8.82 -1.57 1.09
CA HIS A 34 8.98 -2.58 2.15
C HIS A 34 7.75 -3.46 2.28
N LEU A 35 6.56 -2.87 2.24
CA LEU A 35 5.31 -3.63 2.31
C LEU A 35 5.19 -4.60 1.12
N ASN A 36 5.44 -4.14 -0.11
CA ASN A 36 5.34 -4.96 -1.31
C ASN A 36 6.29 -6.17 -1.28
N ALA A 37 7.45 -6.04 -0.63
CA ALA A 37 8.38 -7.16 -0.43
C ALA A 37 7.92 -8.15 0.67
N ALA A 38 7.08 -7.70 1.60
CA ALA A 38 6.67 -8.47 2.78
C ALA A 38 5.25 -9.07 2.68
N ILE A 39 4.39 -8.57 1.79
CA ILE A 39 2.99 -9.03 1.73
C ILE A 39 2.84 -10.43 1.11
N LEU A 40 1.73 -11.07 1.44
CA LEU A 40 1.25 -12.24 0.73
C LEU A 40 0.94 -11.89 -0.75
N PRO A 41 1.29 -12.76 -1.71
CA PRO A 41 1.06 -12.51 -3.15
C PRO A 41 -0.40 -12.20 -3.50
N GLU A 42 -1.36 -12.84 -2.82
CA GLU A 42 -2.80 -12.62 -2.99
C GLU A 42 -3.25 -11.19 -2.65
N LEU A 43 -2.47 -10.45 -1.86
CA LEU A 43 -2.72 -9.06 -1.52
C LEU A 43 -2.04 -8.08 -2.49
N GLY A 44 -1.26 -8.57 -3.46
CA GLY A 44 -0.51 -7.74 -4.41
C GLY A 44 -1.38 -6.76 -5.19
N GLN A 45 -2.61 -7.15 -5.52
CA GLN A 45 -3.58 -6.28 -6.18
C GLN A 45 -3.92 -5.01 -5.38
N PHE A 46 -3.88 -5.09 -4.04
CA PHE A 46 -4.16 -3.94 -3.19
C PHE A 46 -3.02 -2.93 -3.21
N ILE A 47 -1.76 -3.38 -3.32
CA ILE A 47 -0.61 -2.50 -3.51
C ILE A 47 -0.74 -1.76 -4.84
N GLY A 48 -1.03 -2.48 -5.93
CA GLY A 48 -1.26 -1.87 -7.23
C GLY A 48 -2.38 -0.82 -7.19
N TRP A 49 -3.51 -1.15 -6.55
CA TRP A 49 -4.59 -0.20 -6.33
C TRP A 49 -4.13 1.03 -5.53
N PHE A 50 -3.35 0.84 -4.47
CA PHE A 50 -2.86 1.93 -3.64
C PHE A 50 -1.95 2.88 -4.42
N LEU A 51 -0.97 2.31 -5.15
CA LEU A 51 -0.05 3.06 -6.00
C LEU A 51 -0.80 3.89 -7.04
N LEU A 52 -1.76 3.29 -7.75
CA LEU A 52 -2.54 4.00 -8.77
C LEU A 52 -3.37 5.16 -8.20
N ASN A 53 -3.90 4.99 -6.98
CA ASN A 53 -4.84 5.94 -6.41
C ASN A 53 -4.18 7.07 -5.63
N TYR A 54 -3.10 6.82 -4.88
CA TYR A 54 -2.62 7.79 -3.88
C TYR A 54 -1.15 8.19 -3.98
N THR A 55 -0.27 7.39 -4.58
CA THR A 55 1.18 7.69 -4.58
C THR A 55 1.84 7.72 -5.93
N GLY A 56 1.23 7.13 -6.96
CA GLY A 56 1.84 6.90 -8.26
C GLY A 56 2.60 5.58 -8.33
N VAL A 57 2.70 5.04 -9.55
CA VAL A 57 3.49 3.85 -9.88
C VAL A 57 4.92 4.28 -10.21
N PRO A 58 5.95 3.65 -9.63
CA PRO A 58 7.34 3.88 -10.01
C PRO A 58 7.59 3.55 -11.49
N LEU A 59 8.22 4.48 -12.19
CA LEU A 59 8.66 4.32 -13.58
C LEU A 59 10.14 3.94 -13.64
N PRO A 60 10.62 3.36 -14.76
CA PRO A 60 12.02 2.96 -14.92
C PRO A 60 13.04 4.10 -14.76
N ASP A 61 12.61 5.35 -14.95
CA ASP A 61 13.43 6.55 -14.81
C ASP A 61 13.50 7.09 -13.36
N GLY A 62 12.86 6.41 -12.42
CA GLY A 62 12.80 6.79 -11.01
C GLY A 62 11.72 7.83 -10.68
N THR A 63 10.95 8.30 -11.66
CA THR A 63 9.78 9.15 -11.42
C THR A 63 8.55 8.33 -11.02
N LEU A 64 7.51 9.02 -10.55
CA LEU A 64 6.21 8.42 -10.21
C LEU A 64 5.17 8.88 -11.22
N THR A 65 4.27 7.98 -11.64
CA THR A 65 3.07 8.40 -12.36
C THR A 65 2.23 9.33 -11.50
N ARG A 66 1.40 10.18 -12.12
CA ARG A 66 0.43 10.98 -11.37
C ARG A 66 -0.62 10.08 -10.71
N ALA A 67 -0.79 10.21 -9.39
CA ALA A 67 -1.85 9.56 -8.65
C ALA A 67 -3.24 10.09 -9.02
N LYS A 68 -4.27 9.25 -8.90
CA LYS A 68 -5.66 9.63 -9.20
C LYS A 68 -6.23 10.63 -8.19
N PHE A 69 -5.87 10.48 -6.92
CA PHE A 69 -6.36 11.29 -5.81
C PHE A 69 -5.21 11.96 -5.08
N PRO A 70 -5.47 13.10 -4.40
CA PRO A 70 -4.51 13.67 -3.45
C PRO A 70 -4.18 12.66 -2.35
N VAL A 71 -2.94 12.67 -1.87
CA VAL A 71 -2.46 11.73 -0.85
C VAL A 71 -3.17 11.94 0.49
N GLU A 72 -3.60 13.17 0.76
CA GLU A 72 -4.32 13.63 1.94
C GLU A 72 -5.72 13.00 2.08
N PHE A 73 -6.25 12.39 1.01
CA PHE A 73 -7.52 11.64 1.08
C PHE A 73 -7.35 10.27 1.76
N TRP A 74 -6.12 9.76 1.82
CA TRP A 74 -5.78 8.50 2.47
C TRP A 74 -4.91 8.70 3.71
N ASN A 75 -4.00 9.66 3.66
CA ASN A 75 -2.98 9.87 4.68
C ASN A 75 -3.45 10.89 5.73
N PHE A 76 -3.13 10.63 7.00
CA PHE A 76 -3.53 11.48 8.12
C PHE A 76 -2.45 12.49 8.58
N TYR A 77 -1.28 12.53 7.92
CA TYR A 77 -0.19 13.47 8.21
C TYR A 77 -0.20 14.70 7.31
#